data_AF-A0A6C2YJW9-F1
#
_entry.id   AF-A0A6C2YJW9-F1
#
_cell.length_a   1.000
_cell.length_b   1.000
_cell.length_c   1.000
_cell.angle_alpha   90.00
_cell.angle_beta   90.00
_cell.angle_gamma   90.00
#
_symmetry.space_group_name_H-M   'P 1'
#
loop_
_entity.id
_entity.type
_entity.pdbx_description
1 polymer ?
#
loop_
_entity_poly.entity_id
_entity_poly.type
_entity_poly.pdbx_seq_one_letter_code
_entity_poly.pdbx_strand_id
1 'polypeptide(L)'
;MEQVLFTIPIRTDWFPDGIPIYGFGVMLFLCFMICTQLAAKRAEKQGIPGDKVHDLALVLFIGGLMGARIVYMIQYKVPIGDFFRFWEGGIVFYGSAIGGAIAYRIFYSLVLKKFHISTWKLSDAVAPSLALGLALGRVGCFLNGCCYGHLACEDCVAVHFPLLTSPVTDEVVYREGLQTRTGFIPKNNDRMSDPRTVVALVEPGSQAQEAGLQPGDRILTINGKPNNPILLITDDVSANQSRLARFQQANIPAQLVGPQISGRQALQVTFPELSIYQKTLEELRAQGIIAQASDRFTQMLANWPRGEKSVTFTVERAAAEMPLPKFTPRTLGVHPTQVYETISMTLLFLLLLAYFPLRRHDGQIFTLLMMVYAVHRFINEQLRNDTAPVAFGLTLSQNISILILLGGIGLETYLWFTQPNRWRASLPTPPATGSAPSPAPTA
;
A
#
# COMPACT_ATOMS: atom_id res chain seq x y z
N MET A 1 5.63 -1.93 -5.63
CA MET A 1 4.48 -2.60 -6.28
C MET A 1 5.08 -3.74 -7.09
N GLU A 2 4.91 -4.98 -6.64
CA GLU A 2 5.75 -6.09 -7.14
C GLU A 2 4.96 -7.09 -8.00
N GLN A 3 3.63 -7.03 -7.98
CA GLN A 3 2.81 -8.00 -8.71
C GLN A 3 2.25 -7.42 -10.00
N VAL A 4 2.89 -7.74 -11.13
CA VAL A 4 2.46 -7.38 -12.50
C VAL A 4 1.30 -8.27 -12.97
N LEU A 5 0.11 -7.70 -13.18
CA LEU A 5 -1.09 -8.40 -13.64
C LEU A 5 -0.93 -9.04 -15.01
N PHE A 6 -0.46 -8.24 -15.96
CA PHE A 6 -0.04 -8.65 -17.30
C PHE A 6 0.93 -7.59 -17.84
N THR A 7 1.70 -7.96 -18.85
CA THR A 7 2.54 -7.02 -19.60
C THR A 7 1.86 -6.68 -20.92
N ILE A 8 1.84 -5.39 -21.26
CA ILE A 8 1.44 -4.97 -22.60
C ILE A 8 2.66 -5.21 -23.51
N PRO A 9 2.52 -5.89 -24.66
CA PRO A 9 3.63 -6.27 -25.53
C PRO A 9 4.21 -5.08 -26.34
N ILE A 10 4.31 -3.90 -25.72
CA ILE A 10 4.98 -2.71 -26.26
C ILE A 10 6.36 -2.67 -25.60
N ARG A 11 7.40 -2.99 -26.37
CA ARG A 11 8.79 -2.95 -25.90
C ARG A 11 9.36 -1.57 -26.14
N THR A 12 9.96 -0.99 -25.11
CA THR A 12 10.69 0.28 -25.18
C THR A 12 12.06 0.10 -24.51
N ASP A 13 12.99 1.04 -24.71
CA ASP A 13 14.30 1.00 -24.04
C ASP A 13 14.19 0.95 -22.50
N TRP A 14 13.05 1.38 -21.96
CA TRP A 14 12.74 1.44 -20.53
C TRP A 14 12.02 0.18 -20.05
N PHE A 15 11.34 -0.54 -20.95
CA PHE A 15 10.58 -1.76 -20.67
C PHE A 15 10.88 -2.82 -21.74
N PRO A 16 12.05 -3.48 -21.66
CA PRO A 16 12.48 -4.47 -22.66
C PRO A 16 11.54 -5.68 -22.73
N ASP A 17 10.93 -6.05 -21.61
CA ASP A 17 10.01 -7.19 -21.48
C ASP A 17 8.52 -6.81 -21.67
N GLY A 18 8.23 -5.55 -22.02
CA GLY A 18 6.88 -4.99 -22.13
C GLY A 18 6.45 -4.19 -20.91
N ILE A 19 5.44 -3.32 -21.08
CA ILE A 19 5.00 -2.40 -20.01
C ILE A 19 4.23 -3.18 -18.94
N PRO A 20 4.70 -3.19 -17.67
CA PRO A 20 4.03 -3.93 -16.60
C PRO A 20 2.79 -3.19 -16.09
N ILE A 21 1.64 -3.87 -16.09
CA ILE A 21 0.40 -3.36 -15.50
C ILE A 21 0.20 -3.97 -14.12
N TYR A 22 0.25 -3.16 -13.07
CA TYR A 22 0.13 -3.64 -11.68
C TYR A 22 -1.33 -3.73 -11.24
N GLY A 23 -1.68 -4.79 -10.51
CA GLY A 23 -3.04 -4.99 -10.00
C GLY A 23 -3.54 -3.85 -9.11
N PHE A 24 -2.67 -3.34 -8.23
CA PHE A 24 -2.98 -2.18 -7.39
C PHE A 24 -3.31 -0.92 -8.21
N GLY A 25 -2.51 -0.62 -9.23
CA GLY A 25 -2.70 0.55 -10.09
C GLY A 25 -4.02 0.48 -10.87
N VAL A 26 -4.38 -0.70 -11.40
CA VAL A 26 -5.67 -0.92 -12.05
C VAL A 26 -6.83 -0.69 -11.09
N MET A 27 -6.75 -1.21 -9.87
CA MET A 27 -7.78 -1.01 -8.86
C MET A 27 -7.93 0.45 -8.44
N LEU A 28 -6.82 1.20 -8.31
CA LEU A 28 -6.87 2.64 -8.03
C LEU A 28 -7.56 3.42 -9.16
N PHE A 29 -7.26 3.09 -10.42
CA PHE A 29 -7.90 3.71 -11.58
C PHE A 29 -9.42 3.44 -11.58
N LEU A 30 -9.82 2.18 -11.41
CA LEU A 30 -11.23 1.78 -11.32
C LEU A 30 -11.92 2.45 -10.13
N CYS A 31 -11.26 2.51 -8.97
CA CYS A 31 -11.74 3.21 -7.79
C CYS A 31 -12.02 4.69 -8.10
N PHE A 32 -11.07 5.40 -8.70
CA PHE A 32 -11.23 6.82 -9.04
C PHE A 32 -12.39 7.03 -10.01
N MET A 33 -12.51 6.21 -11.06
CA MET A 33 -13.60 6.30 -12.04
C MET A 33 -14.98 6.02 -11.42
N ILE A 34 -15.11 4.89 -10.71
CA ILE A 34 -16.39 4.46 -10.11
C ILE A 34 -16.83 5.44 -9.03
N CYS A 35 -15.94 5.84 -8.12
CA CYS A 35 -16.29 6.71 -7.00
C CYS A 35 -16.62 8.12 -7.47
N THR A 36 -15.90 8.66 -8.44
CA THR A 36 -16.20 9.99 -8.99
C THR A 36 -17.53 9.99 -9.74
N GLN A 37 -17.80 8.96 -10.56
CA GLN A 37 -19.07 8.86 -11.27
C GLN A 37 -20.26 8.68 -10.32
N LEU A 38 -20.09 7.85 -9.29
CA LEU A 38 -21.11 7.67 -8.26
C LEU A 38 -21.35 8.96 -7.48
N ALA A 39 -20.28 9.67 -7.10
CA ALA A 39 -20.37 10.94 -6.39
C ALA A 39 -21.09 12.00 -7.24
N ALA A 40 -20.76 12.11 -8.52
CA ALA A 40 -21.41 13.04 -9.45
C ALA A 40 -22.92 12.77 -9.57
N LYS A 41 -23.31 11.53 -9.85
CA LYS A 41 -24.75 11.13 -9.92
C LYS A 41 -25.50 11.40 -8.62
N ARG A 42 -24.84 11.23 -7.46
CA ARG A 42 -25.45 11.50 -6.16
C ARG A 42 -25.58 13.00 -5.90
N ALA A 43 -24.60 13.78 -6.30
CA ALA A 43 -24.60 15.24 -6.19
C ALA A 43 -25.68 15.85 -7.08
N GLU A 44 -25.88 15.32 -8.30
CA GLU A 44 -26.97 15.74 -9.21
C GLU A 44 -28.35 15.54 -8.59
N LYS A 45 -28.59 14.40 -7.92
CA LYS A 45 -29.83 14.16 -7.15
C LYS A 45 -30.05 15.16 -6.02
N GLN A 46 -29.01 15.90 -5.64
CA GLN A 46 -29.06 16.96 -4.64
C GLN A 46 -29.05 18.36 -5.28
N GLY A 47 -29.15 18.48 -6.60
CA GLY A 47 -29.11 19.77 -7.31
C GLY A 47 -27.70 20.37 -7.39
N ILE A 48 -26.65 19.56 -7.23
CA ILE A 48 -25.26 19.97 -7.45
C ILE A 48 -24.85 19.48 -8.84
N PRO A 49 -24.33 20.36 -9.72
CA PRO A 49 -23.87 19.94 -11.05
C PRO A 49 -22.78 18.87 -10.98
N GLY A 50 -22.96 17.75 -11.70
CA GLY A 50 -22.05 16.61 -11.66
C GLY A 50 -20.67 16.90 -12.24
N ASP A 51 -20.58 17.78 -13.25
CA ASP A 51 -19.32 18.28 -13.83
C ASP A 51 -18.41 18.90 -12.75
N LYS A 52 -18.98 19.65 -11.80
CA LYS A 52 -18.23 20.25 -10.70
C LYS A 52 -17.67 19.24 -9.71
N VAL A 53 -18.28 18.06 -9.61
CA VAL A 53 -17.75 16.95 -8.81
C VAL A 53 -16.56 16.31 -9.52
N HIS A 54 -16.61 16.15 -10.85
CA HIS A 54 -15.47 15.68 -11.64
C HIS A 54 -14.29 16.66 -11.58
N ASP A 55 -14.55 17.96 -11.79
CA ASP A 55 -13.56 19.02 -11.68
C ASP A 55 -12.88 18.99 -10.29
N LEU A 56 -13.69 18.88 -9.24
CA LEU A 56 -13.18 18.80 -7.87
C LEU A 56 -12.33 17.55 -7.66
N ALA A 57 -12.77 16.38 -8.13
CA ALA A 57 -12.03 15.13 -7.98
C ALA A 57 -10.63 15.22 -8.63
N LEU A 58 -10.53 15.82 -9.81
CA LEU A 58 -9.25 16.05 -10.49
C LEU A 58 -8.35 17.02 -9.71
N VAL A 59 -8.90 18.13 -9.22
CA VAL A 59 -8.15 19.13 -8.44
C VAL A 59 -7.66 18.53 -7.11
N LEU A 60 -8.48 17.73 -6.44
CA LEU A 60 -8.09 17.02 -5.22
C LEU A 60 -7.01 15.97 -5.48
N PHE A 61 -7.10 15.23 -6.59
CA PHE A 61 -6.08 14.26 -6.98
C PHE A 61 -4.73 14.93 -7.21
N ILE A 62 -4.69 16.00 -8.01
CA ILE A 62 -3.46 16.75 -8.29
C ILE A 62 -2.91 17.39 -7.01
N GLY A 63 -3.75 18.08 -6.25
CA GLY A 63 -3.35 18.73 -5.01
C GLY A 63 -2.83 17.75 -3.95
N GLY A 64 -3.48 16.59 -3.84
CA GLY A 64 -3.05 15.51 -2.96
C GLY A 64 -1.71 14.91 -3.39
N LEU A 65 -1.51 14.64 -4.69
CA LEU A 65 -0.25 14.12 -5.20
C LEU A 65 0.90 15.11 -4.98
N MET A 66 0.67 16.40 -5.28
CA MET A 66 1.65 17.46 -5.03
C MET A 66 1.98 17.59 -3.55
N GLY A 67 0.98 17.61 -2.68
CA GLY A 67 1.18 17.69 -1.23
C GLY A 67 1.96 16.49 -0.68
N ALA A 68 1.63 15.27 -1.13
CA ALA A 68 2.35 14.06 -0.74
C ALA A 68 3.82 14.10 -1.14
N ARG A 69 4.12 14.62 -2.34
CA ARG A 69 5.49 14.73 -2.85
C ARG A 69 6.28 15.82 -2.13
N ILE A 70 5.70 16.99 -1.93
CA ILE A 70 6.37 18.11 -1.25
C ILE A 70 6.76 17.71 0.17
N VAL A 71 5.84 17.11 0.92
CA VAL A 71 6.12 16.68 2.30
C VAL A 71 7.20 15.59 2.34
N TYR A 72 7.19 14.64 1.40
CA TYR A 72 8.28 13.67 1.25
C TYR A 72 9.63 14.37 1.03
N MET A 73 9.70 15.32 0.10
CA MET A 73 10.94 16.02 -0.22
C MET A 73 11.49 16.83 0.96
N ILE A 74 10.61 17.45 1.74
CA ILE A 74 10.99 18.17 2.96
C ILE A 74 11.52 17.20 4.02
N GLN A 75 10.81 16.09 4.26
CA GLN A 75 11.17 15.12 5.30
C GLN A 75 12.50 14.42 4.99
N TYR A 76 12.72 14.05 3.73
CA TYR A 76 13.90 13.29 3.29
C TYR A 76 14.97 14.14 2.60
N LYS A 77 14.82 15.48 2.62
CA LYS A 77 15.77 16.46 2.06
C LYS A 77 16.15 16.17 0.60
N VAL A 78 15.16 15.79 -0.21
CA VAL A 78 15.36 15.44 -1.62
C VAL A 78 15.53 16.71 -2.47
N PRO A 79 16.49 16.77 -3.42
CA PRO A 79 16.69 17.93 -4.29
C PRO A 79 15.46 18.27 -5.15
N ILE A 80 15.29 19.55 -5.47
CA ILE A 80 14.14 20.04 -6.27
C ILE A 80 14.10 19.42 -7.68
N GLY A 81 15.26 19.11 -8.27
CA GLY A 81 15.37 18.48 -9.59
C GLY A 81 14.67 17.11 -9.68
N ASP A 82 14.51 16.42 -8.56
CA ASP A 82 13.86 15.11 -8.50
C ASP A 82 12.35 15.21 -8.21
N PHE A 83 11.76 16.41 -8.23
CA PHE A 83 10.34 16.62 -7.93
C PHE A 83 9.44 15.70 -8.75
N PHE A 84 9.66 15.62 -10.06
CA PHE A 84 8.81 14.85 -10.98
C PHE A 84 9.06 13.35 -10.93
N ARG A 85 10.11 12.85 -10.26
CA ARG A 85 10.42 11.42 -10.15
C ARG A 85 9.53 10.70 -9.13
N PHE A 86 8.21 10.86 -9.24
CA PHE A 86 7.24 10.22 -8.34
C PHE A 86 7.00 8.74 -8.66
N TRP A 87 7.33 8.30 -9.89
CA TRP A 87 7.29 6.89 -10.28
C TRP A 87 8.32 6.02 -9.56
N GLU A 88 9.37 6.65 -9.02
CA GLU A 88 10.37 6.03 -8.15
C GLU A 88 9.86 5.78 -6.72
N GLY A 89 8.60 6.15 -6.45
CA GLY A 89 8.03 6.16 -5.12
C GLY A 89 8.26 7.49 -4.41
N GLY A 90 8.25 7.48 -3.07
CA GLY A 90 8.47 8.69 -2.27
C GLY A 90 7.25 9.60 -2.23
N ILE A 91 6.15 9.07 -1.69
CA ILE A 91 4.92 9.82 -1.40
C ILE A 91 4.58 9.63 0.08
N VAL A 92 4.30 10.73 0.75
CA VAL A 92 3.92 10.71 2.17
C VAL A 92 2.42 10.91 2.31
N PHE A 93 1.75 9.95 2.95
CA PHE A 93 0.29 9.91 3.05
C PHE A 93 -0.33 11.17 3.68
N TYR A 94 0.19 11.65 4.82
CA TYR A 94 -0.38 12.86 5.44
C TYR A 94 -0.15 14.13 4.61
N GLY A 95 0.86 14.12 3.73
CA GLY A 95 1.05 15.20 2.76
C GLY A 95 -0.08 15.30 1.74
N SER A 96 -0.70 14.18 1.35
CA SER A 96 -1.87 14.23 0.45
C SER A 96 -3.10 14.83 1.12
N ALA A 97 -3.28 14.61 2.43
CA ALA A 97 -4.36 15.22 3.18
C ALA A 97 -4.23 16.76 3.22
N ILE A 98 -3.02 17.26 3.50
CA ILE A 98 -2.72 18.70 3.53
C ILE A 98 -2.90 19.33 2.14
N GLY A 99 -2.28 18.73 1.12
CA GLY A 99 -2.37 19.21 -0.27
C GLY A 99 -3.81 19.19 -0.80
N GLY A 100 -4.56 18.13 -0.50
CA GLY A 100 -5.97 18.02 -0.83
C GLY A 100 -6.84 19.07 -0.15
N ALA A 101 -6.61 19.37 1.13
CA ALA A 101 -7.34 20.41 1.87
C ALA A 101 -7.09 21.81 1.30
N ILE A 102 -5.84 22.13 0.94
CA ILE A 102 -5.48 23.40 0.27
C ILE A 102 -6.15 23.48 -1.10
N ALA A 103 -6.08 22.41 -1.90
CA ALA A 103 -6.70 22.36 -3.21
C ALA A 103 -8.23 22.50 -3.14
N TYR A 104 -8.89 21.84 -2.18
CA TYR A 104 -10.30 22.04 -1.88
C TYR A 104 -10.60 23.50 -1.57
N ARG A 105 -9.83 24.13 -0.69
CA ARG A 105 -10.06 25.51 -0.25
C ARG A 105 -9.94 26.51 -1.40
N ILE A 106 -8.98 26.31 -2.30
CA ILE A 106 -8.78 27.12 -3.50
C ILE A 106 -9.96 26.92 -4.46
N PHE A 107 -10.29 25.67 -4.79
CA PHE A 107 -11.39 25.34 -5.70
C PHE A 107 -12.74 25.84 -5.18
N TYR A 108 -12.97 25.72 -3.87
CA TYR A 108 -14.16 26.24 -3.23
C TYR A 108 -14.30 27.75 -3.43
N SER A 109 -13.24 28.53 -3.21
CA SER A 109 -13.28 29.97 -3.40
C SER A 109 -13.47 30.40 -4.86
N LEU A 110 -12.86 29.68 -5.80
CA LEU A 110 -12.87 30.06 -7.22
C LEU A 110 -14.15 29.61 -7.94
N VAL A 111 -14.69 28.45 -7.57
CA VAL A 111 -15.76 27.77 -8.28
C VAL A 111 -16.97 27.56 -7.38
N LEU A 112 -16.89 26.69 -6.36
CA LEU A 112 -18.08 26.23 -5.62
C LEU A 112 -18.88 27.36 -4.96
N LYS A 113 -18.19 28.40 -4.45
CA LYS A 113 -18.83 29.59 -3.86
C LYS A 113 -19.71 30.34 -4.87
N LYS A 114 -19.29 30.41 -6.15
CA LYS A 114 -20.06 31.09 -7.22
C LYS A 114 -21.33 30.34 -7.59
N PHE A 115 -21.36 29.03 -7.36
CA PHE A 115 -22.52 28.16 -7.59
C PHE A 115 -23.37 27.96 -6.33
N HIS A 116 -23.08 28.67 -5.23
CA HIS A 116 -23.78 28.54 -3.95
C HIS A 116 -23.85 27.10 -3.43
N ILE A 117 -22.82 26.29 -3.70
CA ILE A 117 -22.77 24.89 -3.28
C ILE A 117 -22.32 24.83 -1.82
N SER A 118 -23.19 24.33 -0.94
CA SER A 118 -22.87 24.09 0.46
C SER A 118 -21.84 22.96 0.60
N THR A 119 -20.75 23.22 1.34
CA THR A 119 -19.74 22.21 1.70
C THR A 119 -20.38 20.98 2.33
N TRP A 120 -21.31 21.16 3.27
CA TRP A 120 -21.91 20.05 4.00
C TRP A 120 -22.77 19.15 3.10
N LYS A 121 -23.51 19.78 2.19
CA LYS A 121 -24.33 19.08 1.21
C LYS A 121 -23.48 18.30 0.22
N LEU A 122 -22.37 18.88 -0.22
CA LEU A 122 -21.38 18.22 -1.08
C LEU A 122 -20.71 17.05 -0.34
N SER A 123 -20.26 17.26 0.91
CA SER A 123 -19.65 16.22 1.74
C SER A 123 -20.57 15.02 1.93
N ASP A 124 -21.85 15.23 2.18
CA ASP A 124 -22.83 14.14 2.28
C ASP A 124 -22.99 13.37 0.96
N ALA A 125 -23.01 14.08 -0.18
CA ALA A 125 -23.14 13.45 -1.49
C ALA A 125 -21.95 12.54 -1.80
N VAL A 126 -20.74 12.99 -1.43
CA VAL A 126 -19.45 12.33 -1.68
C VAL A 126 -19.14 11.23 -0.65
N ALA A 127 -19.61 11.34 0.59
CA ALA A 127 -19.25 10.43 1.70
C ALA A 127 -19.44 8.92 1.39
N PRO A 128 -20.58 8.47 0.81
CA PRO A 128 -20.71 7.05 0.42
C PRO A 128 -19.66 6.62 -0.60
N SER A 129 -19.34 7.47 -1.58
CA SER A 129 -18.30 7.17 -2.57
C SER A 129 -16.91 7.05 -1.92
N LEU A 130 -16.62 7.77 -0.83
CA LEU A 130 -15.38 7.61 -0.08
C LEU A 130 -15.31 6.23 0.60
N ALA A 131 -16.40 5.77 1.23
CA ALA A 131 -16.45 4.43 1.82
C ALA A 131 -16.24 3.34 0.77
N LEU A 132 -16.89 3.47 -0.40
CA LEU A 132 -16.68 2.55 -1.52
C LEU A 132 -15.24 2.59 -2.04
N GLY A 133 -14.64 3.78 -2.12
CA GLY A 133 -13.25 3.93 -2.54
C GLY A 133 -12.26 3.24 -1.59
N LEU A 134 -12.51 3.31 -0.28
CA LEU A 134 -11.74 2.56 0.72
C LEU A 134 -11.89 1.05 0.52
N ALA A 135 -13.10 0.55 0.23
CA ALA A 135 -13.32 -0.87 -0.05
C ALA A 135 -12.53 -1.34 -1.29
N LEU A 136 -12.64 -0.61 -2.41
CA LEU A 136 -11.92 -0.94 -3.65
C LEU A 136 -10.41 -0.83 -3.51
N GLY A 137 -9.93 0.16 -2.74
CA GLY A 137 -8.51 0.30 -2.42
C GLY A 137 -7.97 -0.91 -1.66
N ARG A 138 -8.75 -1.50 -0.74
CA ARG A 138 -8.37 -2.69 0.01
C ARG A 138 -8.35 -3.96 -0.84
N VAL A 139 -9.23 -4.08 -1.82
CA VAL A 139 -9.10 -5.11 -2.87
C VAL A 139 -7.77 -4.94 -3.62
N GLY A 140 -7.38 -3.70 -3.94
CA GLY A 140 -6.07 -3.39 -4.50
C GLY A 140 -4.91 -3.87 -3.60
N CYS A 141 -4.97 -3.61 -2.30
CA CYS A 141 -3.95 -4.09 -1.34
C CYS A 141 -3.87 -5.62 -1.30
N PHE A 142 -5.02 -6.31 -1.33
CA PHE A 142 -5.09 -7.77 -1.37
C PHE A 142 -4.40 -8.33 -2.63
N LEU A 143 -4.69 -7.76 -3.80
CA LEU A 143 -4.04 -8.14 -5.07
C LEU A 143 -2.55 -7.81 -5.13
N ASN A 144 -2.08 -6.86 -4.30
CA ASN A 144 -0.66 -6.54 -4.18
C ASN A 144 0.06 -7.44 -3.15
N GLY A 145 -0.69 -8.20 -2.34
CA GLY A 145 -0.14 -9.03 -1.26
C GLY A 145 0.42 -8.22 -0.09
N CYS A 146 -0.15 -7.05 0.22
CA CYS A 146 0.34 -6.17 1.29
C CYS A 146 -0.75 -5.84 2.32
N CYS A 147 -0.37 -5.37 3.50
CA CYS A 147 -1.27 -4.93 4.59
C CYS A 147 -2.16 -6.05 5.18
N TYR A 148 -1.63 -7.27 5.31
CA TYR A 148 -2.31 -8.39 6.00
C TYR A 148 -2.16 -8.27 7.53
N GLY A 149 -2.94 -9.06 8.26
CA GLY A 149 -2.93 -9.09 9.73
C GLY A 149 -1.88 -10.04 10.32
N HIS A 150 -2.07 -10.36 11.59
CA HIS A 150 -1.30 -11.37 12.32
C HIS A 150 -1.46 -12.78 11.72
N LEU A 151 -0.62 -13.69 12.19
CA LEU A 151 -0.79 -15.12 11.97
C LEU A 151 -2.18 -15.55 12.40
N ALA A 152 -2.83 -16.31 11.54
CA ALA A 152 -4.10 -16.94 11.85
C ALA A 152 -3.83 -18.20 12.68
N CYS A 153 -4.76 -18.55 13.58
CA CYS A 153 -4.72 -19.83 14.27
C CYS A 153 -4.85 -21.01 13.28
N GLU A 154 -4.39 -22.21 13.64
CA GLU A 154 -4.41 -23.38 12.73
C GLU A 154 -5.82 -23.69 12.19
N ASP A 155 -6.86 -23.52 13.03
CA ASP A 155 -8.25 -23.75 12.67
C ASP A 155 -8.96 -22.52 12.06
N CYS A 156 -8.27 -21.39 11.98
CA CYS A 156 -8.82 -20.14 11.49
C CYS A 156 -8.82 -20.10 9.95
N VAL A 157 -9.77 -19.37 9.35
CA VAL A 157 -9.72 -19.05 7.92
C VAL A 157 -8.51 -18.13 7.66
N ALA A 158 -7.53 -18.65 6.94
CA ALA A 158 -6.27 -17.97 6.67
C ALA A 158 -5.98 -17.88 5.18
N VAL A 159 -5.22 -16.84 4.79
CA VAL A 159 -4.71 -16.69 3.42
C VAL A 159 -3.20 -16.80 3.44
N HIS A 160 -2.67 -17.60 2.51
CA HIS A 160 -1.24 -17.77 2.31
C HIS A 160 -0.79 -16.88 1.15
N PHE A 161 0.00 -15.84 1.45
CA PHE A 161 0.54 -14.96 0.41
C PHE A 161 1.88 -15.51 -0.09
N PRO A 162 2.13 -15.54 -1.41
CA PRO A 162 3.40 -16.03 -1.97
C PRO A 162 4.60 -15.15 -1.56
N LEU A 163 4.35 -13.91 -1.14
CA LEU A 163 5.35 -12.95 -0.69
C LEU A 163 4.95 -12.43 0.69
N LEU A 164 5.76 -12.73 1.71
CA LEU A 164 5.67 -12.07 3.01
C LEU A 164 6.73 -10.97 3.09
N THR A 165 6.41 -9.74 2.72
CA THR A 165 7.29 -8.56 2.89
C THR A 165 6.97 -7.77 4.19
N SER A 166 6.24 -8.36 5.14
CA SER A 166 5.77 -7.67 6.37
C SER A 166 6.75 -7.80 7.55
N PRO A 167 6.74 -6.84 8.50
CA PRO A 167 7.41 -6.96 9.80
C PRO A 167 7.09 -8.24 10.59
N VAL A 168 5.94 -8.89 10.35
CA VAL A 168 5.62 -10.21 10.93
C VAL A 168 6.67 -11.25 10.54
N THR A 169 7.23 -11.12 9.34
CA THR A 169 8.34 -11.96 8.87
C THR A 169 9.55 -11.80 9.77
N ASP A 170 9.88 -10.58 10.20
CA ASP A 170 11.08 -10.37 11.00
C ASP A 170 10.95 -10.98 12.40
N GLU A 171 9.79 -10.81 13.04
CA GLU A 171 9.54 -11.36 14.36
C GLU A 171 9.51 -12.90 14.33
N VAL A 172 8.72 -13.49 13.43
CA VAL A 172 8.50 -14.94 13.41
C VAL A 172 9.66 -15.70 12.77
N VAL A 173 10.33 -15.13 11.77
CA VAL A 173 11.49 -15.76 11.12
C VAL A 173 12.75 -15.60 11.93
N TYR A 174 13.06 -14.39 12.41
CA TYR A 174 14.35 -14.16 13.07
C TYR A 174 14.31 -14.43 14.57
N ARG A 175 13.17 -14.28 15.27
CA ARG A 175 13.09 -14.59 16.71
C ARG A 175 12.65 -16.01 16.98
N GLU A 176 11.60 -16.48 16.30
CA GLU A 176 11.02 -17.80 16.59
C GLU A 176 11.55 -18.91 15.70
N GLY A 177 12.14 -18.55 14.55
CA GLY A 177 12.77 -19.52 13.67
C GLY A 177 11.78 -20.38 12.87
N LEU A 178 10.55 -19.89 12.63
CA LEU A 178 9.45 -20.76 12.21
C LEU A 178 8.87 -20.55 10.81
N GLN A 179 9.23 -19.54 10.00
CA GLN A 179 8.41 -19.24 8.79
C GLN A 179 9.07 -18.51 7.62
N THR A 180 9.92 -19.14 6.83
CA THR A 180 10.31 -18.54 5.56
C THR A 180 9.32 -18.83 4.45
N ARG A 181 9.42 -18.04 3.38
CA ARG A 181 8.65 -18.22 2.15
C ARG A 181 8.77 -19.64 1.56
N THR A 182 9.79 -20.40 1.97
CA THR A 182 10.18 -21.70 1.42
C THR A 182 10.27 -22.84 2.42
N GLY A 183 9.83 -22.66 3.66
CA GLY A 183 9.86 -23.72 4.69
C GLY A 183 11.23 -23.99 5.31
N PHE A 184 12.18 -23.05 5.18
CA PHE A 184 13.52 -23.18 5.75
C PHE A 184 14.22 -21.83 5.92
N ILE A 185 15.03 -21.67 6.97
CA ILE A 185 15.71 -20.41 7.28
C ILE A 185 17.08 -20.37 6.61
N PRO A 186 17.45 -19.28 5.90
CA PRO A 186 18.81 -19.09 5.43
C PRO A 186 19.73 -18.77 6.61
N LYS A 187 20.90 -19.40 6.66
CA LYS A 187 21.92 -19.14 7.68
C LYS A 187 22.41 -17.70 7.57
N ASN A 188 22.34 -16.95 8.68
CA ASN A 188 22.91 -15.61 8.80
C ASN A 188 24.43 -15.72 9.00
N ASN A 189 25.12 -16.28 8.01
CA ASN A 189 26.58 -16.38 8.01
C ASN A 189 27.19 -15.20 7.28
N ASP A 190 28.47 -15.00 7.53
CA ASP A 190 29.33 -14.08 6.82
C ASP A 190 29.29 -14.40 5.31
N ARG A 191 28.42 -13.70 4.56
CA ARG A 191 28.19 -13.88 3.10
C ARG A 191 29.40 -13.46 2.26
N MET A 192 30.57 -13.36 2.89
CA MET A 192 31.80 -12.82 2.35
C MET A 192 32.54 -13.85 1.49
N SER A 193 32.57 -15.11 1.89
CA SER A 193 33.25 -16.16 1.13
C SER A 193 32.33 -16.74 0.05
N ASP A 194 31.09 -17.05 0.38
CA ASP A 194 30.08 -17.53 -0.56
C ASP A 194 28.69 -17.02 -0.15
N PRO A 195 28.05 -16.15 -0.96
CA PRO A 195 26.77 -15.56 -0.60
C PRO A 195 25.58 -16.47 -0.94
N ARG A 196 25.82 -17.62 -1.59
CA ARG A 196 24.76 -18.58 -1.91
C ARG A 196 24.14 -19.09 -0.63
N THR A 197 22.82 -19.12 -0.64
CA THR A 197 21.99 -19.48 0.50
C THR A 197 22.34 -20.87 1.03
N VAL A 198 22.65 -20.91 2.33
CA VAL A 198 22.83 -22.14 3.11
C VAL A 198 21.64 -22.28 4.04
N VAL A 199 21.08 -23.46 4.13
CA VAL A 199 19.98 -23.77 5.04
C VAL A 199 20.50 -23.81 6.47
N ALA A 200 19.98 -22.96 7.35
CA ALA A 200 20.24 -23.01 8.79
C ALA A 200 19.33 -24.02 9.49
N LEU A 201 18.02 -23.91 9.23
CA LEU A 201 16.97 -24.70 9.86
C LEU A 201 15.92 -25.02 8.80
N VAL A 202 15.30 -26.19 8.90
CA VAL A 202 14.17 -26.59 8.07
C VAL A 202 12.96 -26.73 8.98
N GLU A 203 11.85 -26.13 8.59
CA GLU A 203 10.63 -26.13 9.39
C GLU A 203 10.05 -27.54 9.47
N PRO A 204 9.76 -28.05 10.68
CA PRO A 204 9.13 -29.35 10.86
C PRO A 204 7.76 -29.43 10.15
N GLY A 205 7.50 -30.52 9.43
CA GLY A 205 6.26 -30.73 8.67
C GLY A 205 6.12 -29.88 7.41
N SER A 206 7.15 -29.10 7.04
CA SER A 206 7.13 -28.31 5.82
C SER A 206 7.33 -29.18 4.57
N GLN A 207 6.84 -28.70 3.43
CA GLN A 207 7.11 -29.36 2.14
C GLN A 207 8.59 -29.36 1.77
N ALA A 208 9.39 -28.44 2.33
CA ALA A 208 10.84 -28.46 2.17
C ALA A 208 11.48 -29.63 2.93
N GLN A 209 10.97 -29.94 4.14
CA GLN A 209 11.40 -31.13 4.88
C GLN A 209 10.99 -32.42 4.16
N GLU A 210 9.75 -32.50 3.67
CA GLU A 210 9.26 -33.64 2.89
C GLU A 210 10.07 -33.83 1.60
N ALA A 211 10.51 -32.74 0.98
CA ALA A 211 11.42 -32.76 -0.15
C ALA A 211 12.85 -33.22 0.22
N GLY A 212 13.15 -33.41 1.50
CA GLY A 212 14.43 -33.92 1.98
C GLY A 212 15.50 -32.84 2.16
N LEU A 213 15.13 -31.55 2.24
CA LEU A 213 16.05 -30.46 2.58
C LEU A 213 16.53 -30.61 4.03
N GLN A 214 17.80 -30.32 4.29
CA GLN A 214 18.43 -30.46 5.60
C GLN A 214 19.22 -29.22 6.02
N PRO A 215 19.36 -28.95 7.33
CA PRO A 215 20.32 -27.97 7.84
C PRO A 215 21.74 -28.24 7.29
N GLY A 216 22.39 -27.19 6.80
CA GLY A 216 23.72 -27.25 6.19
C GLY A 216 23.72 -27.37 4.67
N ASP A 217 22.59 -27.71 4.05
CA ASP A 217 22.48 -27.77 2.58
C ASP A 217 22.74 -26.39 1.97
N ARG A 218 23.60 -26.33 0.95
CA ARG A 218 23.83 -25.11 0.16
C ARG A 218 23.08 -25.18 -1.16
N ILE A 219 22.30 -24.16 -1.49
CA ILE A 219 21.50 -24.14 -2.73
C ILE A 219 22.40 -23.77 -3.91
N LEU A 220 22.62 -24.73 -4.81
CA LEU A 220 23.43 -24.57 -6.03
C LEU A 220 22.58 -24.15 -7.22
N THR A 221 21.39 -24.76 -7.40
CA THR A 221 20.49 -24.45 -8.51
C THR A 221 19.05 -24.28 -8.03
N ILE A 222 18.29 -23.50 -8.78
CA ILE A 222 16.88 -23.17 -8.55
C ILE A 222 16.16 -23.28 -9.89
N ASN A 223 15.17 -24.16 -9.99
CA ASN A 223 14.42 -24.42 -11.23
C ASN A 223 15.36 -24.72 -12.42
N GLY A 224 16.43 -25.49 -12.16
CA GLY A 224 17.45 -25.86 -13.15
C GLY A 224 18.44 -24.76 -13.54
N LYS A 225 18.35 -23.57 -12.93
CA LYS A 225 19.26 -22.45 -13.21
C LYS A 225 20.22 -22.24 -12.03
N PRO A 226 21.48 -21.82 -12.27
CA PRO A 226 22.46 -21.66 -11.19
C PRO A 226 22.07 -20.53 -10.23
N ASN A 227 22.29 -20.76 -8.94
CA ASN A 227 22.13 -19.77 -7.87
C ASN A 227 23.36 -18.85 -7.84
N ASN A 228 23.43 -17.94 -8.81
CA ASN A 228 24.58 -17.06 -8.97
C ASN A 228 24.73 -16.08 -7.79
N PRO A 229 25.96 -15.84 -7.31
CA PRO A 229 26.28 -14.73 -6.42
C PRO A 229 25.89 -13.37 -7.00
N ILE A 230 25.39 -12.48 -6.14
CA ILE A 230 24.99 -11.12 -6.52
C ILE A 230 25.60 -10.11 -5.54
N LEU A 231 26.14 -9.01 -6.07
CA LEU A 231 26.52 -7.84 -5.27
C LEU A 231 25.63 -6.66 -5.60
N LEU A 232 25.13 -6.01 -4.54
CA LEU A 232 24.44 -4.74 -4.59
C LEU A 232 25.38 -3.65 -4.04
N ILE A 233 25.85 -2.77 -4.93
CA ILE A 233 26.81 -1.72 -4.61
C ILE A 233 26.08 -0.38 -4.62
N THR A 234 25.90 0.24 -3.46
CA THR A 234 25.22 1.55 -3.36
C THR A 234 26.23 2.67 -3.22
N ASP A 235 26.45 3.40 -4.31
CA ASP A 235 27.49 4.43 -4.40
C ASP A 235 27.05 5.58 -5.31
N ASP A 236 27.91 6.59 -5.47
CA ASP A 236 27.67 7.72 -6.36
C ASP A 236 27.36 7.26 -7.80
N VAL A 237 26.44 7.97 -8.46
CA VAL A 237 25.95 7.61 -9.80
C VAL A 237 27.09 7.50 -10.82
N SER A 238 28.02 8.45 -10.84
CA SER A 238 29.16 8.46 -11.78
C SER A 238 30.12 7.28 -11.54
N ALA A 239 30.36 6.94 -10.27
CA ALA A 239 31.19 5.82 -9.89
C ALA A 239 30.55 4.50 -10.34
N ASN A 240 29.25 4.33 -10.10
CA ASN A 240 28.52 3.13 -10.49
C ASN A 240 28.30 3.00 -12.00
N GLN A 241 28.16 4.11 -12.74
CA GLN A 241 28.18 4.09 -14.20
C GLN A 241 29.53 3.63 -14.76
N SER A 242 30.63 4.10 -14.16
CA SER A 242 31.97 3.68 -14.55
C SER A 242 32.20 2.19 -14.26
N ARG A 243 31.72 1.70 -13.11
CA ARG A 243 31.77 0.26 -12.75
C ARG A 243 30.91 -0.58 -13.69
N LEU A 244 29.71 -0.12 -14.03
CA LEU A 244 28.82 -0.80 -14.98
C LEU A 244 29.55 -1.04 -16.32
N ALA A 245 30.18 -0.02 -16.88
CA ALA A 245 30.93 -0.15 -18.13
C ALA A 245 32.07 -1.18 -18.02
N ARG A 246 32.81 -1.21 -16.89
CA ARG A 246 33.87 -2.19 -16.64
C ARG A 246 33.33 -3.63 -16.57
N PHE A 247 32.22 -3.85 -15.87
CA PHE A 247 31.61 -5.17 -15.79
C PHE A 247 31.06 -5.64 -17.14
N GLN A 248 30.43 -4.74 -17.91
CA GLN A 248 29.95 -5.04 -19.26
C GLN A 248 31.09 -5.40 -20.22
N GLN A 249 32.22 -4.69 -20.16
CA GLN A 249 33.43 -5.03 -20.92
C GLN A 249 34.00 -6.40 -20.56
N ALA A 250 33.87 -6.80 -19.29
CA ALA A 250 34.29 -8.12 -18.80
C ALA A 250 33.24 -9.23 -19.05
N ASN A 251 32.16 -8.96 -19.79
CA ASN A 251 31.03 -9.86 -20.00
C ASN A 251 30.36 -10.35 -18.69
N ILE A 252 30.43 -9.54 -17.63
CA ILE A 252 29.77 -9.81 -16.35
C ILE A 252 28.41 -9.10 -16.34
N PRO A 253 27.28 -9.83 -16.17
CA PRO A 253 25.96 -9.21 -16.13
C PRO A 253 25.84 -8.18 -14.99
N ALA A 254 25.61 -6.92 -15.35
CA ALA A 254 25.44 -5.83 -14.40
C ALA A 254 24.39 -4.84 -14.88
N GLN A 255 23.64 -4.26 -13.94
CA GLN A 255 22.59 -3.28 -14.21
C GLN A 255 22.43 -2.30 -13.05
N LEU A 256 22.14 -1.04 -13.36
CA LEU A 256 21.74 -0.06 -12.35
C LEU A 256 20.31 -0.38 -11.89
N VAL A 257 20.09 -0.41 -10.58
CA VAL A 257 18.82 -0.78 -9.96
C VAL A 257 18.36 0.30 -9.00
N GLY A 258 17.05 0.52 -8.99
CA GLY A 258 16.41 1.46 -8.09
C GLY A 258 16.63 2.94 -8.46
N PRO A 259 15.96 3.83 -7.72
CA PRO A 259 15.99 5.26 -7.96
C PRO A 259 17.32 5.90 -7.55
N GLN A 260 17.62 7.06 -8.14
CA GLN A 260 18.73 7.89 -7.71
C GLN A 260 18.29 8.71 -6.50
N ILE A 261 18.91 8.45 -5.34
CA ILE A 261 18.57 9.15 -4.10
C ILE A 261 19.82 9.89 -3.63
N SER A 262 19.74 11.22 -3.57
CA SER A 262 20.83 12.08 -3.09
C SER A 262 22.16 11.86 -3.82
N GLY A 263 22.11 11.68 -5.15
CA GLY A 263 23.30 11.47 -5.99
C GLY A 263 23.87 10.05 -5.98
N ARG A 264 23.25 9.12 -5.23
CA ARG A 264 23.65 7.71 -5.15
C ARG A 264 22.64 6.81 -5.86
N GLN A 265 23.10 5.71 -6.42
CA GLN A 265 22.28 4.70 -7.07
C GLN A 265 22.87 3.31 -6.81
N ALA A 266 22.04 2.28 -6.74
CA ALA A 266 22.53 0.92 -6.57
C ALA A 266 22.93 0.31 -7.92
N LEU A 267 24.06 -0.39 -7.94
CA LEU A 267 24.52 -1.23 -9.05
C LEU A 267 24.37 -2.70 -8.62
N GLN A 268 23.61 -3.47 -9.38
CA GLN A 268 23.51 -4.91 -9.22
C GLN A 268 24.46 -5.61 -10.19
N VAL A 269 25.31 -6.48 -9.67
CA VAL A 269 26.24 -7.31 -10.46
C VAL A 269 25.96 -8.78 -10.15
N THR A 270 25.76 -9.60 -11.19
CA THR A 270 25.51 -11.04 -11.07
C THR A 270 26.72 -11.80 -11.58
N PHE A 271 27.33 -12.62 -10.73
CA PHE A 271 28.58 -13.29 -11.04
C PHE A 271 28.33 -14.74 -11.49
N PRO A 272 28.86 -15.16 -12.65
CA PRO A 272 28.75 -16.55 -13.10
C PRO A 272 29.64 -17.50 -12.29
N GLU A 273 30.76 -16.99 -11.76
CA GLU A 273 31.74 -17.76 -11.00
C GLU A 273 31.99 -17.16 -9.61
N LEU A 274 32.18 -18.03 -8.62
CA LEU A 274 32.42 -17.62 -7.24
C LEU A 274 33.78 -16.94 -7.05
N SER A 275 34.81 -17.36 -7.77
CA SER A 275 36.17 -16.79 -7.72
C SER A 275 36.16 -15.30 -8.11
N ILE A 276 35.43 -14.95 -9.16
CA ILE A 276 35.29 -13.57 -9.64
C ILE A 276 34.54 -12.72 -8.60
N TYR A 277 33.49 -13.27 -8.00
CA TYR A 277 32.75 -12.61 -6.91
C TYR A 277 33.67 -12.28 -5.73
N GLN A 278 34.44 -13.26 -5.24
CA GLN A 278 35.34 -13.10 -4.09
C GLN A 278 36.37 -12.01 -4.34
N LYS A 279 37.06 -12.08 -5.49
CA LYS A 279 38.04 -11.07 -5.90
C LYS A 279 37.44 -9.67 -5.98
N THR A 280 36.25 -9.55 -6.57
CA THR A 280 35.55 -8.25 -6.70
C THR A 280 35.18 -7.69 -5.32
N LEU A 281 34.71 -8.54 -4.41
CA LEU A 281 34.34 -8.13 -3.06
C LEU A 281 35.56 -7.64 -2.25
N GLU A 282 36.69 -8.32 -2.37
CA GLU A 282 37.96 -7.90 -1.76
C GLU A 282 38.43 -6.54 -2.31
N GLU A 283 38.37 -6.34 -3.62
CA GLU A 283 38.71 -5.06 -4.27
C GLU A 283 37.83 -3.90 -3.78
N LEU A 284 36.51 -4.13 -3.67
CA LEU A 284 35.57 -3.11 -3.18
C LEU A 284 35.82 -2.76 -1.71
N ARG A 285 36.18 -3.75 -0.88
CA ARG A 285 36.53 -3.51 0.53
C ARG A 285 37.82 -2.75 0.70
N ALA A 286 38.84 -3.07 -0.10
CA ALA A 286 40.09 -2.33 -0.08
C ALA A 286 39.86 -0.83 -0.38
N GLN A 287 38.80 -0.51 -1.12
CA GLN A 287 38.36 0.86 -1.43
C GLN A 287 37.40 1.44 -0.38
N GLY A 288 37.05 0.71 0.68
CA GLY A 288 36.10 1.14 1.70
C GLY A 288 34.64 1.19 1.24
N ILE A 289 34.30 0.54 0.12
CA ILE A 289 32.95 0.55 -0.45
C ILE A 289 32.11 -0.53 0.23
N ILE A 290 30.96 -0.13 0.75
CA ILE A 290 29.99 -1.05 1.34
C ILE A 290 29.16 -1.69 0.22
N ALA A 291 29.31 -3.00 0.04
CA ALA A 291 28.50 -3.80 -0.87
C ALA A 291 27.67 -4.83 -0.09
N GLN A 292 26.41 -5.00 -0.49
CA GLN A 292 25.52 -6.01 0.08
C GLN A 292 25.57 -7.28 -0.76
N ALA A 293 25.92 -8.38 -0.10
CA ALA A 293 25.98 -9.71 -0.69
C ALA A 293 24.60 -10.38 -0.72
N SER A 294 24.22 -10.86 -1.90
CA SER A 294 22.95 -11.54 -2.15
C SER A 294 23.17 -12.70 -3.12
N ASP A 295 22.11 -13.44 -3.42
CA ASP A 295 22.11 -14.51 -4.40
C ASP A 295 20.81 -14.50 -5.20
N ARG A 296 20.80 -15.31 -6.26
CA ARG A 296 19.61 -15.44 -7.12
C ARG A 296 18.40 -15.92 -6.33
N PHE A 297 18.57 -16.81 -5.37
CA PHE A 297 17.49 -17.29 -4.51
C PHE A 297 16.81 -16.14 -3.79
N THR A 298 17.58 -15.30 -3.09
CA THR A 298 17.09 -14.13 -2.36
C THR A 298 16.36 -13.16 -3.29
N GLN A 299 16.86 -12.95 -4.51
CA GLN A 299 16.18 -12.11 -5.50
C GLN A 299 14.88 -12.70 -6.03
N MET A 300 14.87 -14.01 -6.31
CA MET A 300 13.66 -14.73 -6.72
C MET A 300 12.61 -14.67 -5.61
N LEU A 301 13.02 -14.80 -4.34
CA LEU A 301 12.11 -14.63 -3.22
C LEU A 301 11.49 -13.24 -3.24
N ALA A 302 12.27 -12.18 -3.47
CA ALA A 302 11.75 -10.81 -3.55
C ALA A 302 10.71 -10.65 -4.68
N ASN A 303 10.97 -11.23 -5.86
CA ASN A 303 10.10 -11.15 -7.02
C ASN A 303 9.63 -12.54 -7.47
N TRP A 304 8.77 -13.16 -6.65
CA TRP A 304 8.28 -14.50 -6.94
C TRP A 304 7.48 -14.51 -8.27
N PRO A 305 7.88 -15.33 -9.27
CA PRO A 305 7.26 -15.31 -10.58
C PRO A 305 5.79 -15.72 -10.53
N ARG A 306 4.92 -14.96 -11.20
CA ARG A 306 3.49 -15.28 -11.27
C ARG A 306 3.24 -16.59 -12.00
N GLY A 307 2.34 -17.40 -11.44
CA GLY A 307 1.97 -18.70 -12.02
C GLY A 307 2.90 -19.84 -11.62
N GLU A 308 4.11 -19.55 -11.16
CA GLU A 308 4.99 -20.55 -10.56
C GLU A 308 4.56 -20.79 -9.10
N LYS A 309 4.15 -22.02 -8.78
CA LYS A 309 3.73 -22.41 -7.43
C LYS A 309 4.71 -23.37 -6.76
N SER A 310 5.83 -23.63 -7.42
CA SER A 310 6.68 -24.77 -7.07
C SER A 310 8.11 -24.47 -7.44
N VAL A 311 9.03 -25.00 -6.63
CA VAL A 311 10.46 -24.84 -6.82
C VAL A 311 11.14 -26.21 -6.80
N THR A 312 12.21 -26.33 -7.55
CA THR A 312 13.16 -27.46 -7.47
C THR A 312 14.53 -26.92 -7.10
N PHE A 313 15.21 -27.59 -6.18
CA PHE A 313 16.58 -27.25 -5.81
C PHE A 313 17.54 -28.38 -6.14
N THR A 314 18.76 -28.02 -6.53
CA THR A 314 19.93 -28.90 -6.35
C THR A 314 20.75 -28.31 -5.23
N VAL A 315 21.07 -29.13 -4.23
CA VAL A 315 21.84 -28.71 -3.06
C VAL A 315 23.19 -29.41 -3.00
N GLU A 316 24.18 -28.75 -2.42
CA GLU A 316 25.42 -29.36 -1.99
C GLU A 316 25.23 -29.85 -0.55
N ARG A 317 25.42 -31.16 -0.34
CA ARG A 317 25.42 -31.80 0.97
C ARG A 317 26.65 -32.68 1.09
N ALA A 318 27.47 -32.43 2.10
CA ALA A 318 28.73 -33.17 2.31
C ALA A 318 29.61 -33.25 1.03
N ALA A 319 29.73 -32.12 0.31
CA ALA A 319 30.46 -31.98 -0.96
C ALA A 319 29.91 -32.80 -2.15
N ALA A 320 28.69 -33.36 -2.04
CA ALA A 320 27.99 -34.01 -3.15
C ALA A 320 26.79 -33.15 -3.61
N GLU A 321 26.57 -33.10 -4.92
CA GLU A 321 25.37 -32.48 -5.49
C GLU A 321 24.18 -33.43 -5.39
N MET A 322 23.08 -32.97 -4.81
CA MET A 322 21.86 -33.74 -4.61
C MET A 322 20.66 -32.96 -5.16
N PRO A 323 20.01 -33.43 -6.23
CA PRO A 323 18.75 -32.85 -6.69
C PRO A 323 17.62 -33.25 -5.73
N LEU A 324 16.81 -32.27 -5.33
CA LEU A 324 15.63 -32.47 -4.50
C LEU A 324 14.35 -32.54 -5.35
N PRO A 325 13.35 -33.33 -4.95
CA PRO A 325 12.05 -33.33 -5.60
C PRO A 325 11.41 -31.93 -5.57
N LYS A 326 10.53 -31.72 -6.55
CA LYS A 326 9.74 -30.50 -6.69
C LYS A 326 8.79 -30.36 -5.50
N PHE A 327 8.76 -29.20 -4.88
CA PHE A 327 7.82 -28.90 -3.80
C PHE A 327 7.19 -27.52 -3.96
N THR A 328 6.10 -27.27 -3.24
CA THR A 328 5.36 -26.02 -3.25
C THR A 328 5.60 -25.26 -1.94
N PRO A 329 6.43 -24.22 -1.98
CA PRO A 329 6.60 -23.30 -0.87
C PRO A 329 5.24 -22.79 -0.38
N ARG A 330 4.99 -22.90 0.92
CA ARG A 330 3.84 -22.31 1.58
C ARG A 330 4.35 -21.40 2.69
N THR A 331 3.89 -20.17 2.66
CA THR A 331 3.99 -19.26 3.81
C THR A 331 2.97 -19.68 4.85
N LEU A 332 3.02 -19.12 6.06
CA LEU A 332 1.94 -19.31 7.00
C LEU A 332 0.67 -18.57 6.63
N GLY A 333 -0.43 -19.08 7.17
CA GLY A 333 -1.73 -18.46 7.06
C GLY A 333 -1.77 -17.19 7.90
N VAL A 334 -2.09 -16.07 7.26
CA VAL A 334 -2.34 -14.79 7.95
C VAL A 334 -3.81 -14.41 7.84
N HIS A 335 -4.28 -13.62 8.80
CA HIS A 335 -5.61 -13.01 8.71
C HIS A 335 -5.66 -12.04 7.52
N PRO A 336 -6.57 -12.25 6.54
CA PRO A 336 -6.71 -11.35 5.39
C PRO A 336 -7.48 -10.09 5.79
N THR A 337 -6.87 -9.23 6.61
CA THR A 337 -7.46 -7.95 7.06
C THR A 337 -7.93 -7.10 5.89
N GLN A 338 -7.29 -7.18 4.71
CA GLN A 338 -7.74 -6.48 3.50
C GLN A 338 -9.15 -6.90 3.07
N VAL A 339 -9.49 -8.19 3.20
CA VAL A 339 -10.83 -8.71 2.90
C VAL A 339 -11.82 -8.25 3.97
N TYR A 340 -11.44 -8.31 5.25
CA TYR A 340 -12.28 -7.81 6.34
C TYR A 340 -12.62 -6.32 6.16
N GLU A 341 -11.61 -5.51 5.83
CA GLU A 341 -11.78 -4.09 5.54
C GLU A 341 -12.60 -3.84 4.27
N THR A 342 -12.44 -4.68 3.23
CA THR A 342 -13.28 -4.58 2.02
C THR A 342 -14.75 -4.79 2.37
N ILE A 343 -15.05 -5.81 3.17
CA ILE A 343 -16.41 -6.13 3.60
C ILE A 343 -16.96 -5.02 4.49
N SER A 344 -16.21 -4.60 5.52
CA SER A 344 -16.67 -3.58 6.46
C SER A 344 -16.87 -2.20 5.80
N MET A 345 -16.01 -1.81 4.85
CA MET A 345 -16.17 -0.57 4.08
C MET A 345 -17.34 -0.65 3.11
N THR A 346 -17.62 -1.83 2.55
CA THR A 346 -18.82 -2.07 1.74
C THR A 346 -20.09 -1.97 2.59
N LEU A 347 -20.09 -2.56 3.80
CA LEU A 347 -21.20 -2.43 4.75
C LEU A 347 -21.40 -0.98 5.19
N LEU A 348 -20.32 -0.24 5.45
CA LEU A 348 -20.38 1.19 5.75
C LEU A 348 -20.95 1.97 4.57
N PHE A 349 -20.53 1.70 3.34
CA PHE A 349 -21.13 2.29 2.15
C PHE A 349 -22.64 2.05 2.08
N LEU A 350 -23.10 0.81 2.27
CA LEU A 350 -24.52 0.46 2.28
C LEU A 350 -25.28 1.15 3.42
N LEU A 351 -24.69 1.22 4.61
CA LEU A 351 -25.25 1.94 5.76
C LEU A 351 -25.44 3.43 5.43
N LEU A 352 -24.42 4.08 4.86
CA LEU A 352 -24.51 5.49 4.48
C LEU A 352 -25.56 5.72 3.41
N LEU A 353 -25.73 4.80 2.44
CA LEU A 353 -26.80 4.85 1.45
C LEU A 353 -28.18 4.73 2.08
N ALA A 354 -28.36 3.77 2.98
CA ALA A 354 -29.63 3.52 3.67
C ALA A 354 -30.00 4.66 4.62
N TYR A 355 -29.01 5.28 5.27
CA TYR A 355 -29.20 6.39 6.19
C TYR A 355 -29.32 7.75 5.46
N PHE A 356 -28.83 7.87 4.23
CA PHE A 356 -28.91 9.10 3.44
C PHE A 356 -30.30 9.76 3.37
N PRO A 357 -31.41 9.04 3.09
CA PRO A 357 -32.75 9.64 3.10
C PRO A 357 -33.23 10.03 4.50
N LEU A 358 -32.65 9.46 5.55
CA LEU A 358 -33.04 9.67 6.95
C LEU A 358 -32.27 10.81 7.62
N ARG A 359 -31.31 11.45 6.95
CA ARG A 359 -30.53 12.55 7.55
C ARG A 359 -31.41 13.73 7.96
N ARG A 360 -31.07 14.30 9.11
CA ARG A 360 -31.73 15.47 9.71
C ARG A 360 -31.20 16.77 9.15
N HIS A 361 -29.91 16.84 8.84
CA HIS A 361 -29.26 18.05 8.32
C HIS A 361 -28.14 17.68 7.35
N ASP A 362 -27.63 18.69 6.64
CA ASP A 362 -26.48 18.53 5.77
C ASP A 362 -25.21 18.29 6.60
N GLY A 363 -24.33 17.42 6.11
CA GLY A 363 -23.07 17.04 6.75
C GLY A 363 -23.17 15.82 7.67
N GLN A 364 -24.38 15.35 7.98
CA GLN A 364 -24.60 14.23 8.89
C GLN A 364 -24.10 12.88 8.34
N ILE A 365 -24.12 12.70 7.02
CA ILE A 365 -23.63 11.46 6.39
C ILE A 365 -22.10 11.43 6.44
N PHE A 366 -21.48 12.59 6.27
CA PHE A 366 -20.03 12.74 6.39
C PHE A 366 -19.54 12.53 7.83
N THR A 367 -20.21 13.09 8.84
CA THR A 367 -19.87 12.85 10.26
C THR A 367 -20.09 11.38 10.64
N LEU A 368 -21.17 10.74 10.16
CA LEU A 368 -21.40 9.31 10.36
C LEU A 368 -20.29 8.46 9.75
N LEU A 369 -19.84 8.78 8.53
CA LEU A 369 -18.68 8.16 7.91
C LEU A 369 -17.44 8.28 8.82
N MET A 370 -17.13 9.49 9.30
CA MET A 370 -15.97 9.73 10.16
C MET A 370 -16.00 8.87 11.42
N MET A 371 -17.13 8.87 12.13
CA MET A 371 -17.27 8.15 13.40
C MET A 371 -17.20 6.63 13.21
N VAL A 372 -17.95 6.07 12.26
CA VAL A 372 -17.95 4.61 12.04
C VAL A 372 -16.62 4.13 11.48
N TYR A 373 -16.02 4.88 10.55
CA TYR A 373 -14.69 4.57 10.03
C TYR A 373 -13.63 4.60 11.12
N ALA A 374 -13.65 5.60 12.00
CA ALA A 374 -12.70 5.70 13.11
C ALA A 374 -12.77 4.51 14.07
N VAL A 375 -13.98 4.12 14.50
CA VAL A 375 -14.18 2.94 15.36
C VAL A 375 -13.69 1.68 14.66
N HIS A 376 -14.07 1.49 13.40
CA HIS A 376 -13.59 0.36 12.60
C HIS A 376 -12.06 0.34 12.47
N ARG A 377 -11.43 1.48 12.14
CA ARG A 377 -9.98 1.58 11.94
C ARG A 377 -9.22 1.27 13.23
N PHE A 378 -9.73 1.71 14.37
CA PHE A 378 -9.18 1.41 15.69
C PHE A 378 -9.20 -0.09 15.98
N ILE A 379 -10.34 -0.76 15.78
CA ILE A 379 -10.49 -2.21 16.01
C ILE A 379 -9.62 -3.00 15.04
N ASN A 380 -9.63 -2.65 13.75
CA ASN A 380 -8.86 -3.38 12.75
C ASN A 380 -7.34 -3.28 12.96
N GLU A 381 -6.85 -2.21 13.60
CA GLU A 381 -5.42 -2.14 13.94
C GLU A 381 -5.01 -3.21 14.96
N GLN A 382 -5.90 -3.66 15.86
CA GLN A 382 -5.59 -4.76 16.79
C GLN A 382 -5.28 -6.07 16.05
N LEU A 383 -5.81 -6.23 14.84
CA LEU A 383 -5.55 -7.40 13.99
C LEU A 383 -4.24 -7.26 13.19
N ARG A 384 -3.59 -6.09 13.20
CA ARG A 384 -2.37 -5.81 12.42
C ARG A 384 -1.12 -5.77 13.32
N ASN A 385 -0.01 -6.34 12.84
CA ASN A 385 1.27 -6.36 13.56
C ASN A 385 2.35 -5.46 12.91
N ASP A 386 2.02 -4.71 11.87
CA ASP A 386 3.01 -4.00 11.06
C ASP A 386 3.30 -2.57 11.54
N THR A 387 2.72 -2.16 12.67
CA THR A 387 2.80 -0.79 13.18
C THR A 387 3.19 -0.74 14.64
N ALA A 388 4.40 -0.25 14.91
CA ALA A 388 4.85 0.00 16.28
C ALA A 388 3.99 1.08 16.97
N PRO A 389 3.81 1.01 18.30
CA PRO A 389 3.23 2.10 19.08
C PRO A 389 4.05 3.37 18.92
N VAL A 390 3.37 4.50 18.68
CA VAL A 390 4.03 5.79 18.44
C VAL A 390 3.80 6.76 19.59
N ALA A 391 2.61 6.74 20.20
CA ALA A 391 2.27 7.62 21.31
C ALA A 391 1.24 6.95 22.23
N PHE A 392 1.40 7.13 23.54
CA PHE A 392 0.49 6.60 24.58
C PHE A 392 0.30 5.08 24.55
N GLY A 393 1.28 4.33 24.04
CA GLY A 393 1.16 2.88 23.86
C GLY A 393 0.23 2.47 22.70
N LEU A 394 -0.26 3.43 21.92
CA LEU A 394 -1.13 3.19 20.77
C LEU A 394 -0.38 3.42 19.44
N THR A 395 -0.83 2.75 18.39
CA THR A 395 -0.29 2.96 17.04
C THR A 395 -0.67 4.34 16.50
N LEU A 396 0.02 4.78 15.43
CA LEU A 396 -0.34 6.02 14.73
C LEU A 396 -1.81 5.99 14.26
N SER A 397 -2.26 4.87 13.70
CA SER A 397 -3.63 4.74 13.19
C SER A 397 -4.67 4.81 14.29
N GLN A 398 -4.39 4.24 15.46
CA GLN A 398 -5.28 4.30 16.62
C GLN A 398 -5.41 5.72 17.15
N ASN A 399 -4.29 6.42 17.33
CA ASN A 399 -4.29 7.81 17.75
C ASN A 399 -5.06 8.71 16.76
N ILE A 400 -4.84 8.55 15.45
CA ILE A 400 -5.59 9.28 14.41
C ILE A 400 -7.08 8.92 14.45
N SER A 401 -7.43 7.65 14.71
CA SER A 401 -8.83 7.22 14.81
C SER A 401 -9.54 7.90 15.97
N ILE A 402 -8.89 8.04 17.14
CA ILE A 402 -9.44 8.78 18.27
C ILE A 402 -9.70 10.25 17.88
N LEU A 403 -8.74 10.90 17.22
CA LEU A 403 -8.90 12.28 16.76
C LEU A 403 -10.05 12.45 15.76
N ILE A 404 -10.19 11.53 14.81
CA ILE A 404 -11.29 11.54 13.84
C ILE A 404 -12.63 11.31 14.53
N LEU A 405 -12.70 10.40 15.51
CA LEU A 405 -13.92 10.14 16.27
C LEU A 405 -14.38 11.36 17.06
N LEU A 406 -13.47 11.97 17.84
CA LEU A 406 -13.76 13.18 18.60
C LEU A 406 -14.12 14.36 17.69
N GLY A 407 -13.38 14.53 16.58
CA GLY A 407 -13.69 15.52 15.56
C GLY A 407 -15.06 15.31 14.91
N GLY A 408 -15.43 14.06 14.63
CA GLY A 408 -16.74 13.68 14.09
C GLY A 408 -17.88 13.98 15.06
N ILE A 409 -17.73 13.64 16.34
CA ILE A 409 -18.71 13.95 17.40
C ILE A 409 -18.86 15.47 17.58
N GLY A 410 -17.73 16.20 17.66
CA GLY A 410 -17.73 17.65 17.80
C GLY A 410 -18.38 18.34 16.60
N LEU A 411 -18.06 17.88 15.39
CA LEU A 411 -18.65 18.40 14.15
C LEU A 411 -20.15 18.08 14.07
N GLU A 412 -20.57 16.86 14.40
CA GLU A 412 -22.00 16.50 14.42
C GLU A 412 -22.76 17.36 15.43
N THR A 413 -22.20 17.57 16.62
CA THR A 413 -22.79 18.43 17.65
C THR A 413 -22.93 19.87 17.15
N TYR A 414 -21.90 20.41 16.50
CA TYR A 414 -21.96 21.74 15.90
C TYR A 414 -23.00 21.84 14.78
N LEU A 415 -23.06 20.86 13.88
CA LEU A 415 -24.02 20.83 12.78
C LEU A 415 -25.44 20.67 13.28
N TRP A 416 -25.65 19.91 14.36
CA TRP A 416 -26.94 19.74 15.00
C TRP A 416 -27.57 21.08 15.44
N PHE A 417 -26.74 22.01 15.92
CA PHE A 417 -27.20 23.33 16.37
C PHE A 417 -27.22 24.39 15.25
N THR A 418 -26.42 24.23 14.20
CA THR A 418 -26.25 25.26 13.16
C THR A 418 -26.98 24.99 11.86
N GLN A 419 -27.21 23.72 11.51
CA GLN A 419 -27.87 23.36 10.26
C GLN A 419 -29.38 23.20 10.44
N PRO A 420 -30.18 23.58 9.44
CA PRO A 420 -31.63 23.46 9.51
C PRO A 420 -32.05 21.99 9.55
N ASN A 421 -32.97 21.67 10.47
CA ASN A 421 -33.53 20.34 10.58
C ASN A 421 -34.57 20.12 9.46
N ARG A 422 -34.24 19.24 8.52
CA ARG A 422 -35.07 18.82 7.37
C ARG A 422 -36.43 18.28 7.81
N TRP A 423 -36.52 17.65 8.99
CA TRP A 423 -37.76 17.07 9.50
C TRP A 423 -38.71 18.11 10.12
N ARG A 424 -38.18 19.26 10.59
CA ARG A 424 -39.03 20.34 11.11
C ARG A 424 -39.67 21.15 9.98
N ALA A 425 -38.99 21.28 8.84
CA ALA A 425 -39.51 21.99 7.67
C ALA A 425 -40.73 21.31 7.02
N SER A 426 -40.96 20.01 7.30
CA SER A 426 -42.09 19.23 6.79
C SER A 426 -43.33 19.24 7.69
N LEU A 427 -43.31 19.93 8.84
CA LEU A 427 -44.50 20.05 9.70
C LEU A 427 -45.47 21.10 9.11
N PRO A 428 -46.78 20.80 8.99
CA PRO A 428 -47.77 21.79 8.57
C PRO A 428 -47.73 23.00 9.51
N THR A 429 -47.68 24.21 8.96
CA THR A 429 -47.87 25.43 9.73
C THR A 429 -49.24 25.34 10.42
N PRO A 430 -49.34 25.55 11.74
CA PRO A 430 -50.65 25.65 12.39
C PRO A 430 -51.48 26.71 11.66
N PRO A 431 -52.78 26.47 11.38
CA PRO A 431 -53.63 27.48 10.76
C PRO A 431 -53.54 28.76 11.59
N ALA A 432 -53.30 29.88 10.93
CA ALA A 432 -53.23 31.19 11.57
C ALA A 432 -54.48 31.35 12.45
N THR A 433 -54.27 31.50 13.76
CA THR A 433 -55.34 31.82 14.70
C THR A 433 -56.08 33.03 14.14
N GLY A 434 -57.36 32.81 13.80
CA GLY A 434 -58.17 33.76 13.06
C GLY A 434 -58.10 35.16 13.65
N SER A 435 -58.02 36.16 12.78
CA SER A 435 -58.23 37.55 13.12
C SER A 435 -59.52 37.69 13.93
N ALA A 436 -59.41 38.22 15.15
CA ALA A 436 -60.56 38.57 15.96
C ALA A 436 -61.51 39.47 15.15
N PRO A 437 -62.83 39.23 15.19
CA PRO A 437 -63.78 40.08 14.47
C PRO A 437 -63.71 41.51 15.00
N SER A 438 -63.62 42.47 14.07
CA SER A 438 -63.66 43.91 14.34
C SER A 438 -64.94 44.26 15.10
N PRO A 439 -64.89 45.04 16.19
CA PRO A 439 -66.10 45.45 16.89
C PRO A 439 -66.97 46.31 15.96
N ALA A 440 -68.27 45.99 15.94
CA ALA A 440 -69.27 46.70 15.16
C ALA A 440 -69.36 48.18 15.60
N PRO A 441 -69.62 49.11 14.66
CA PRO A 441 -69.77 50.53 15.00
C PRO A 441 -71.04 50.73 15.83
N THR A 442 -70.88 51.35 16.99
CA THR A 442 -71.98 51.84 17.84
C THR A 442 -72.72 52.96 17.12
N ALA A 443 -74.04 52.81 16.99
CA ALA A 443 -74.97 53.81 16.49
C ALA A 443 -75.31 54.86 17.56
#